data_AF-A0A447QW30-F1
#
_entry.id   AF-A0A447QW30-F1
#
_cell.length_a   1.000
_cell.length_b   1.000
_cell.length_c   1.000
_cell.angle_alpha   90.00
_cell.angle_beta   90.00
_cell.angle_gamma   90.00
#
_symmetry.space_group_name_H-M   'P 1'
#
loop_
_entity.id
_entity.type
_entity.pdbx_description
1 polymer ?
#
loop_
_entity_poly.entity_id
_entity_poly.type
_entity_poly.pdbx_seq_one_letter_code
_entity_poly.pdbx_strand_id
1 'polypeptide(L)'
;MLFGWNRVGPGLHFFATCMVALGTLISTFWILASNSWMQTPQGHEIINGQVVPVEWLKVIFNPSFPYRLLHMSTAAFLASAFFVGASAAWHLLRGRDTPAMRTMLSMAMWMALIVAPIQAFIGDAHGLNTLKHQPPKSPRLRDTGKTSPVRPRR
;
A
#
# COMPACT_ATOMS: atom_id res chain seq x y z
N MET A 1 -21.66 -8.83 -6.77
CA MET A 1 -22.04 -7.45 -6.37
C MET A 1 -23.08 -6.86 -7.32
N LEU A 2 -22.66 -6.40 -8.51
CA LEU A 2 -23.47 -5.54 -9.39
C LEU A 2 -24.84 -6.13 -9.78
N PHE A 3 -24.90 -7.44 -10.07
CA PHE A 3 -26.12 -8.10 -10.55
C PHE A 3 -26.80 -9.00 -9.52
N GLY A 4 -26.21 -9.13 -8.32
CA GLY A 4 -26.72 -10.07 -7.33
C GLY A 4 -27.83 -9.48 -6.46
N TRP A 5 -27.97 -8.14 -6.40
CA TRP A 5 -28.66 -7.42 -5.29
C TRP A 5 -30.06 -7.97 -4.98
N ASN A 6 -30.81 -8.35 -6.01
CA ASN A 6 -32.16 -8.91 -5.90
C ASN A 6 -32.24 -10.42 -6.17
N ARG A 7 -31.10 -11.10 -6.38
CA ARG A 7 -31.02 -12.53 -6.76
C ARG A 7 -30.42 -13.43 -5.70
N VAL A 8 -29.64 -12.90 -4.75
CA VAL A 8 -29.04 -13.68 -3.66
C VAL A 8 -29.26 -13.00 -2.31
N GLY A 9 -29.33 -13.79 -1.24
CA GLY A 9 -29.59 -13.28 0.10
C GLY A 9 -28.50 -12.33 0.64
N PRO A 10 -28.82 -11.47 1.62
CA PRO A 10 -27.88 -10.48 2.17
C PRO A 10 -26.56 -11.05 2.67
N GLY A 11 -26.59 -12.24 3.29
CA GLY A 11 -25.39 -12.92 3.79
C GLY A 11 -24.45 -13.39 2.68
N LEU A 12 -25.02 -13.94 1.59
CA LEU A 12 -24.21 -14.39 0.45
C LEU A 12 -23.61 -13.21 -0.32
N HIS A 13 -24.35 -12.10 -0.39
CA HIS A 13 -23.78 -10.83 -0.86
C HIS A 13 -22.58 -10.41 -0.03
N PHE A 14 -22.75 -10.28 1.28
CA PHE A 14 -21.66 -9.87 2.15
C PHE A 14 -20.43 -10.77 2.00
N PHE A 15 -20.64 -12.09 1.98
CA PHE A 15 -19.58 -13.07 1.73
C PHE A 15 -18.86 -12.84 0.39
N ALA A 16 -19.61 -12.61 -0.69
CA ALA A 16 -19.01 -12.30 -1.98
C ALA A 16 -18.20 -10.99 -1.94
N THR A 17 -18.60 -10.00 -1.14
CA THR A 17 -17.85 -8.73 -0.98
C THR A 17 -16.52 -9.02 -0.30
N CYS A 18 -16.55 -9.84 0.76
CA CYS A 18 -15.35 -10.28 1.46
C CYS A 18 -14.41 -11.05 0.53
N MET A 19 -14.92 -11.94 -0.31
CA MET A 19 -14.09 -12.68 -1.27
C MET A 19 -13.41 -11.77 -2.30
N VAL A 20 -14.12 -10.74 -2.80
CA VAL A 20 -13.52 -9.73 -3.69
C VAL A 20 -12.43 -8.93 -2.98
N ALA A 21 -12.65 -8.55 -1.72
CA ALA A 21 -11.64 -7.86 -0.92
C ALA A 21 -10.39 -8.75 -0.71
N LEU A 22 -10.58 -10.03 -0.38
CA LEU A 22 -9.47 -10.98 -0.25
C LEU A 22 -8.71 -11.17 -1.56
N GLY A 23 -9.40 -11.30 -2.69
CA GLY A 23 -8.76 -11.39 -4.01
C GLY A 23 -7.88 -10.16 -4.32
N THR A 24 -8.37 -8.97 -3.97
CA THR A 24 -7.60 -7.71 -4.10
C THR A 24 -6.34 -7.73 -3.24
N LEU A 25 -6.42 -8.23 -2.00
CA LEU A 25 -5.26 -8.35 -1.11
C LEU A 25 -4.23 -9.37 -1.62
N ILE A 26 -4.68 -10.52 -2.13
CA ILE A 26 -3.79 -11.53 -2.74
C ILE A 26 -3.11 -10.95 -3.99
N SER A 27 -3.84 -10.23 -4.83
CA SER A 27 -3.26 -9.57 -6.00
C SER A 27 -2.20 -8.53 -5.61
N THR A 28 -2.49 -7.74 -4.57
CA THR A 28 -1.57 -6.73 -4.03
C THR A 28 -0.29 -7.40 -3.51
N PHE A 29 -0.42 -8.52 -2.79
CA PHE A 29 0.70 -9.31 -2.28
C PHE A 29 1.69 -9.68 -3.40
N TRP A 30 1.21 -10.29 -4.49
CA TRP A 30 2.09 -10.79 -5.55
C TRP A 30 2.76 -9.67 -6.36
N ILE A 31 2.01 -8.63 -6.69
CA ILE A 31 2.55 -7.48 -7.43
C ILE A 31 3.65 -6.79 -6.60
N LEU A 32 3.42 -6.62 -5.28
CA LEU A 32 4.42 -6.02 -4.41
C LEU A 32 5.59 -6.95 -4.10
N ALA A 33 5.41 -8.27 -4.11
CA ALA A 33 6.51 -9.22 -3.97
C ALA A 33 7.50 -9.05 -5.13
N SER A 34 6.98 -9.00 -6.36
CA SER A 34 7.78 -8.72 -7.56
C SER A 34 8.46 -7.35 -7.49
N ASN A 35 7.72 -6.28 -7.16
CA ASN A 35 8.30 -4.93 -7.04
C ASN A 35 9.37 -4.84 -5.94
N SER A 36 9.17 -5.53 -4.84
CA SER A 36 10.13 -5.56 -3.72
C SER A 36 11.41 -6.26 -4.15
N TRP A 37 11.30 -7.40 -4.84
CA TRP A 37 12.46 -8.15 -5.32
C TRP A 37 13.29 -7.36 -6.34
N MET A 38 12.66 -6.64 -7.27
CA MET A 38 13.37 -5.76 -8.21
C MET A 38 14.24 -4.69 -7.53
N GLN A 39 13.92 -4.36 -6.29
CA GLN A 39 14.55 -3.29 -5.54
C GLN A 39 15.57 -3.79 -4.52
N THR A 40 15.34 -4.97 -3.94
CA THR A 40 16.30 -5.68 -3.08
C THR A 40 16.38 -7.14 -3.53
N PRO A 41 17.12 -7.41 -4.63
CA PRO A 41 17.18 -8.75 -5.21
C PRO A 41 17.99 -9.67 -4.30
N GLN A 42 17.36 -10.76 -3.85
CA GLN A 42 17.93 -11.81 -3.01
C GLN A 42 17.49 -13.18 -3.51
N GLY A 43 18.17 -14.24 -3.06
CA GLY A 43 17.81 -15.62 -3.38
C GLY A 43 17.93 -15.98 -4.86
N HIS A 44 18.78 -15.26 -5.61
CA HIS A 44 19.05 -15.51 -7.03
C HIS A 44 20.55 -15.74 -7.26
N GLU A 45 20.85 -16.59 -8.24
CA GLU A 45 22.19 -16.77 -8.79
C GLU A 45 22.19 -16.36 -10.25
N ILE A 46 23.34 -15.91 -10.75
CA ILE A 46 23.51 -15.55 -12.16
C ILE A 46 24.22 -16.72 -12.85
N ILE A 47 23.46 -17.51 -13.60
CA ILE A 47 23.98 -18.63 -14.37
C ILE A 47 23.88 -18.25 -15.85
N ASN A 48 25.01 -18.21 -16.55
CA ASN A 48 25.09 -17.85 -17.97
C ASN A 48 24.46 -16.48 -18.31
N GLY A 49 24.62 -15.49 -17.42
CA GLY A 49 24.04 -14.15 -17.61
C GLY A 49 22.53 -14.06 -17.37
N GLN A 50 21.87 -15.16 -16.98
CA GLN A 50 20.47 -15.18 -16.59
C GLN A 50 20.33 -15.23 -15.07
N VAL A 51 19.40 -14.44 -14.53
CA VAL A 51 19.05 -14.43 -13.11
C VAL A 51 18.12 -15.60 -12.82
N VAL A 52 18.60 -16.61 -12.11
CA VAL A 52 17.85 -17.80 -11.73
C VAL A 52 17.54 -17.75 -10.23
N PRO A 53 16.26 -17.83 -9.82
CA PRO A 53 15.90 -17.90 -8.41
C PRO A 53 16.26 -19.27 -7.83
N VAL A 54 17.25 -19.31 -6.93
CA VAL A 54 17.66 -20.53 -6.21
C VAL A 54 16.87 -20.72 -4.92
N GLU A 55 16.41 -19.62 -4.30
CA GLU A 55 15.64 -19.67 -3.05
C GLU A 55 14.36 -18.83 -3.11
N TRP A 56 13.26 -19.47 -3.52
CA TRP A 56 11.96 -18.82 -3.73
C TRP A 56 11.40 -18.09 -2.50
N LEU A 57 11.60 -18.63 -1.29
CA LEU A 57 11.13 -17.95 -0.07
C LEU A 57 11.91 -16.66 0.20
N LYS A 58 13.22 -16.61 -0.08
CA LYS A 58 14.04 -15.39 0.02
C LYS A 58 13.71 -14.38 -1.08
N VAL A 59 13.30 -14.86 -2.25
CA VAL A 59 12.83 -14.02 -3.36
C VAL A 59 11.54 -13.29 -2.99
N ILE A 60 10.58 -13.99 -2.36
CA ILE A 60 9.27 -13.44 -1.98
C ILE A 60 9.35 -12.61 -0.70
N PHE A 61 9.93 -13.16 0.38
CA PHE A 61 10.01 -12.51 1.70
C PHE A 61 11.34 -11.77 1.88
N ASN A 62 11.58 -10.79 1.01
CA ASN A 62 12.76 -9.96 1.16
C ASN A 62 12.58 -8.93 2.32
N PRO A 63 13.67 -8.36 2.87
CA PRO A 63 13.60 -7.42 3.99
C PRO A 63 12.76 -6.16 3.73
N SER A 64 12.54 -5.81 2.47
CA SER A 64 11.73 -4.65 2.07
C SER A 64 10.25 -4.97 1.89
N PHE A 65 9.90 -6.24 1.68
CA PHE A 65 8.58 -6.68 1.27
C PHE A 65 7.49 -6.46 2.33
N PRO A 66 7.65 -6.87 3.61
CA PRO A 66 6.62 -6.67 4.62
C PRO A 66 6.28 -5.18 4.83
N TYR A 67 7.30 -4.31 4.85
CA TYR A 67 7.10 -2.87 5.00
C TYR A 67 6.37 -2.26 3.82
N ARG A 68 6.72 -2.64 2.58
CA ARG A 68 6.04 -2.14 1.37
C ARG A 68 4.60 -2.62 1.29
N LEU A 69 4.39 -3.90 1.58
CA LEU A 69 3.06 -4.51 1.57
C LEU A 69 2.13 -3.79 2.54
N LEU A 70 2.57 -3.64 3.79
CA LEU A 70 1.81 -2.94 4.81
C LEU A 70 1.59 -1.48 4.40
N HIS A 71 2.65 -0.74 4.07
CA HIS A 71 2.56 0.69 3.74
C HIS A 71 1.61 0.99 2.57
N MET A 72 1.69 0.20 1.49
CA MET A 72 0.86 0.42 0.31
C MET A 72 -0.59 0.00 0.56
N SER A 73 -0.80 -1.11 1.29
CA SER A 73 -2.15 -1.58 1.62
C SER A 73 -2.87 -0.58 2.52
N THR A 74 -2.22 -0.12 3.59
CA THR A 74 -2.79 0.89 4.49
C THR A 74 -2.98 2.23 3.78
N ALA A 75 -2.10 2.61 2.85
CA ALA A 75 -2.26 3.81 2.03
C ALA A 75 -3.52 3.72 1.14
N ALA A 76 -3.74 2.57 0.51
CA ALA A 76 -4.91 2.35 -0.35
C ALA A 76 -6.23 2.41 0.45
N PHE A 77 -6.27 1.83 1.65
CA PHE A 77 -7.43 1.94 2.54
C PHE A 77 -7.68 3.39 2.97
N LEU A 78 -6.62 4.11 3.34
CA LEU A 78 -6.72 5.50 3.75
C LEU A 78 -7.20 6.41 2.60
N ALA A 79 -6.66 6.22 1.39
CA ALA A 79 -7.08 6.95 0.20
C ALA A 79 -8.56 6.68 -0.13
N SER A 80 -8.99 5.42 -0.03
CA SER A 80 -10.39 5.04 -0.25
C SER A 80 -11.32 5.66 0.81
N ALA A 81 -10.90 5.69 2.07
CA ALA A 81 -11.64 6.34 3.15
C ALA A 81 -11.81 7.85 2.89
N PHE A 82 -10.74 8.55 2.51
CA PHE A 82 -10.83 9.97 2.17
C PHE A 82 -11.70 10.23 0.95
N PHE A 83 -11.66 9.38 -0.08
CA PHE A 83 -12.51 9.52 -1.25
C PHE A 83 -14.00 9.39 -0.89
N VAL A 84 -14.36 8.34 -0.15
CA VAL A 84 -15.73 8.11 0.32
C VAL A 84 -16.19 9.23 1.27
N GLY A 85 -15.33 9.64 2.20
CA GLY A 85 -15.59 10.72 3.14
C GLY A 85 -15.76 12.08 2.46
N ALA A 86 -14.93 12.40 1.46
CA ALA A 86 -15.05 13.62 0.67
C ALA A 86 -16.36 13.66 -0.12
N SER A 87 -16.76 12.53 -0.73
CA SER A 87 -18.07 12.42 -1.38
C SER A 87 -19.21 12.63 -0.38
N ALA A 88 -19.17 12.00 0.79
CA ALA A 88 -20.19 12.16 1.83
C ALA A 88 -20.30 13.61 2.31
N ALA A 89 -19.16 14.23 2.62
CA ALA A 89 -19.06 15.62 3.06
C ALA A 89 -19.62 16.58 2.00
N TRP A 90 -19.29 16.35 0.72
CA TRP A 90 -19.82 17.15 -0.40
C TRP A 90 -21.35 17.10 -0.48
N HIS A 91 -21.94 15.92 -0.31
CA HIS A 91 -23.40 15.76 -0.30
C HIS A 91 -24.04 16.47 0.90
N LEU A 92 -23.46 16.35 2.09
CA LEU A 92 -23.94 17.03 3.30
C LEU A 92 -23.85 18.56 3.18
N LEU A 93 -22.75 19.08 2.62
CA LEU A 93 -22.58 20.52 2.37
C LEU A 93 -23.61 21.09 1.39
N ARG A 94 -24.13 20.27 0.47
CA ARG A 94 -25.20 20.65 -0.46
C ARG A 94 -26.61 20.47 0.11
N GLY A 95 -26.74 20.28 1.42
CA GLY A 95 -28.03 20.13 2.09
C GLY A 95 -28.70 18.76 1.87
N ARG A 96 -28.00 17.77 1.32
CA ARG A 96 -28.53 16.39 1.13
C ARG A 96 -28.28 15.55 2.37
N ASP A 97 -28.83 16.02 3.49
CA ASP A 97 -28.64 15.41 4.80
C ASP A 97 -29.54 14.20 4.99
N THR A 98 -28.99 13.02 4.69
CA THR A 98 -29.67 11.74 4.87
C THR A 98 -28.89 10.86 5.85
N PRO A 99 -29.57 9.94 6.57
CA PRO A 99 -28.89 8.99 7.45
C PRO A 99 -27.76 8.23 6.74
N ALA A 100 -27.97 7.85 5.47
CA ALA A 100 -26.96 7.17 4.67
C ALA A 100 -25.70 8.02 4.44
N MET A 101 -25.82 9.32 4.14
CA MET A 101 -24.67 10.21 3.97
C MET A 101 -23.90 10.41 5.28
N ARG A 102 -24.62 10.52 6.42
CA ARG A 102 -24.00 10.60 7.74
C ARG A 102 -23.26 9.32 8.12
N THR A 103 -23.83 8.15 7.84
CA THR A 103 -23.16 6.86 8.02
C THR A 103 -21.92 6.75 7.15
N MET A 104 -22.01 7.13 5.87
CA MET A 104 -20.88 7.11 4.94
C MET A 104 -19.73 7.99 5.43
N LEU A 105 -20.02 9.22 5.89
CA LEU A 105 -19.03 10.11 6.47
C LEU A 105 -18.44 9.53 7.77
N SER A 106 -19.28 9.04 8.68
CA SER A 106 -18.84 8.48 9.97
C SER A 106 -17.90 7.28 9.79
N MET A 107 -18.27 6.32 8.94
CA MET A 107 -17.43 5.15 8.65
C MET A 107 -16.09 5.54 8.02
N ALA A 108 -16.08 6.51 7.11
CA ALA A 108 -14.86 7.03 6.51
C ALA A 108 -13.94 7.71 7.55
N MET A 109 -14.51 8.53 8.45
CA MET A 109 -13.75 9.22 9.49
C MET A 109 -13.17 8.25 10.54
N TRP A 110 -13.93 7.22 10.94
CA TRP A 110 -13.41 6.19 11.84
C TRP A 110 -12.27 5.39 11.22
N MET A 111 -12.39 5.04 9.93
CA MET A 111 -11.31 4.38 9.21
C MET A 111 -10.07 5.28 9.13
N ALA A 112 -10.24 6.56 8.78
CA ALA A 112 -9.13 7.52 8.73
C ALA A 112 -8.46 7.72 10.08
N LEU A 113 -9.24 7.82 11.16
CA LEU A 113 -8.73 8.02 12.52
C LEU A 113 -7.79 6.88 12.97
N ILE A 114 -8.10 5.64 12.59
CA ILE A 114 -7.31 4.46 12.98
C ILE A 114 -6.17 4.21 12.00
N VAL A 115 -6.44 4.29 10.69
CA VAL A 115 -5.45 3.94 9.66
C VAL A 115 -4.40 5.03 9.47
N ALA A 116 -4.74 6.32 9.64
CA ALA A 116 -3.77 7.41 9.49
C ALA A 116 -2.57 7.33 10.45
N PRO A 117 -2.74 7.13 11.78
CA PRO A 117 -1.58 6.96 12.66
C PRO A 117 -0.79 5.69 12.33
N ILE A 118 -1.47 4.58 12.04
CA ILE A 118 -0.82 3.32 11.62
C ILE A 118 0.01 3.54 10.35
N GLN A 119 -0.53 4.23 9.34
CA GLN A 119 0.15 4.62 8.11
C GLN A 119 1.40 5.45 8.39
N ALA A 120 1.32 6.39 9.33
CA ALA A 120 2.45 7.24 9.69
C ALA A 120 3.60 6.43 10.33
N PHE A 121 3.29 5.54 11.28
CA PHE A 121 4.27 4.65 11.89
C PHE A 121 4.91 3.69 10.87
N ILE A 122 4.10 3.07 10.02
CA ILE A 122 4.60 2.15 8.99
C ILE A 122 5.42 2.91 7.94
N GLY A 123 5.03 4.14 7.60
CA GLY A 123 5.76 5.01 6.69
C GLY A 123 7.14 5.39 7.21
N ASP A 124 7.25 5.74 8.49
CA ASP A 124 8.54 6.02 9.12
C ASP A 124 9.45 4.77 9.13
N ALA A 125 8.89 3.62 9.52
CA ALA A 125 9.61 2.35 9.50
C ALA A 125 10.04 1.94 8.07
N HIS A 126 9.20 2.19 7.06
CA HIS A 126 9.53 1.96 5.65
C HIS A 126 10.65 2.90 5.16
N GLY A 127 10.63 4.17 5.58
CA GLY A 127 11.68 5.15 5.29
C GLY A 127 13.04 4.76 5.89
N LEU A 128 13.05 4.33 7.14
CA LEU A 128 14.24 3.83 7.84
C LEU A 128 14.82 2.57 7.17
N ASN A 129 13.96 1.65 6.71
CA ASN A 129 14.40 0.45 6.01
C ASN A 129 14.98 0.77 4.62
N THR A 130 14.38 1.73 3.91
CA THR A 130 14.86 2.23 2.62
C THR A 130 16.21 2.93 2.76
N LEU A 131 16.45 3.66 3.85
CA LEU A 131 17.74 4.28 4.14
C LEU A 131 18.87 3.23 4.30
N LYS A 132 18.57 2.09 4.93
CA LYS A 132 19.55 1.02 5.16
C LYS A 132 19.87 0.20 3.90
N HIS A 133 18.87 -0.12 3.09
CA HIS A 133 19.03 -1.03 1.95
C HIS A 133 19.16 -0.32 0.60
N GLN A 134 18.74 0.93 0.51
CA GLN A 134 18.78 1.73 -0.71
C GLN A 134 19.23 3.17 -0.43
N PRO A 135 20.47 3.36 0.06
CA PRO A 135 21.01 4.67 0.37
C PRO A 135 20.95 5.69 -0.76
N PRO A 136 21.02 5.39 -2.09
CA PRO A 136 20.92 6.42 -3.13
C PRO A 136 19.49 6.94 -3.39
N LYS A 137 18.43 6.32 -2.84
CA LYS A 137 17.04 6.78 -3.04
C LYS A 137 16.57 7.80 -2.00
N SER A 138 17.17 7.79 -0.81
CA SER A 138 16.90 8.72 0.30
C SER A 138 17.72 10.04 0.36
N PRO A 139 18.92 10.23 -0.25
CA PRO A 139 19.74 11.42 -0.02
C PRO A 139 19.14 12.69 -0.64
N ARG A 140 18.06 12.56 -1.41
CA ARG A 140 17.40 13.68 -2.09
C ARG A 140 16.20 14.25 -1.30
N LEU A 141 15.72 13.55 -0.26
CA LEU A 141 14.60 14.00 0.59
C LEU A 141 15.04 14.57 1.95
N ARG A 142 16.19 14.14 2.47
CA ARG A 142 16.92 14.91 3.48
C ARG A 142 18.11 15.52 2.79
N ASP A 143 18.09 16.84 2.61
CA ASP A 143 19.30 17.62 2.37
C ASP A 143 20.18 17.58 3.64
N THR A 144 20.71 16.40 3.95
CA THR A 144 21.88 16.29 4.79
C THR A 144 23.04 16.74 3.92
N GLY A 145 23.48 17.98 4.12
CA GLY A 145 24.63 18.63 3.49
C GLY A 145 25.92 17.85 3.64
N LYS A 146 26.01 16.73 2.93
CA LYS A 146 27.24 16.00 2.63
C LYS A 146 27.33 15.95 1.11
N THR A 147 27.74 17.09 0.59
CA THR A 147 28.32 17.24 -0.75
C THR A 147 29.30 16.10 -0.99
N SER A 148 29.01 15.26 -1.98
CA SER A 148 30.03 14.38 -2.54
C SER A 148 31.13 15.27 -3.14
N PRO A 149 32.44 14.97 -2.96
CA PRO A 149 33.47 15.78 -3.59
C PRO A 149 33.33 15.61 -5.09
N VAL A 150 33.04 16.71 -5.77
CA VAL A 150 33.05 16.82 -7.22
C VAL A 150 34.42 16.37 -7.69
N ARG A 151 34.49 15.20 -8.34
CA ARG A 151 35.70 14.73 -9.01
C ARG A 151 35.93 15.69 -10.18
N PRO A 152 37.03 16.47 -10.22
CA PRO A 152 37.29 17.34 -11.36
C PRO A 152 37.52 16.44 -12.58
N ARG A 153 36.76 16.68 -13.65
CA ARG A 153 37.08 16.11 -14.96
C ARG A 153 38.43 16.68 -15.41
N ARG A 154 39.46 15.83 -15.42
CA ARG A 154 40.53 15.84 -16.42
C ARG A 154 40.86 14.39 -16.74
#